data_AF-S7WHD4-F1
#
_entry.id   AF-S7WHD4-F1
#
_cell.length_a   1.000
_cell.length_b   1.000
_cell.length_c   1.000
_cell.angle_alpha   90.00
_cell.angle_beta   90.00
_cell.angle_gamma   90.00
#
_symmetry.space_group_name_H-M   'P 1'
#
loop_
_entity.id
_entity.type
_entity.pdbx_description
1 polymer ?
#
loop_
_entity_poly.entity_id
_entity_poly.type
_entity_poly.pdbx_seq_one_letter_code
_entity_poly.pdbx_strand_id
1 'polypeptide(L)'
;MSKHPHSLKRIKKHRKNKAFLLNLFSEKCIELTPENYSEICRQVDNQLLEHCKSNIRSYQMARIEFAKYIKRFNLSSNQYYPVPAAPVRHERSLPLQNIETLKHGKKVTQFAQNMIAYWAKRNDFSPTQSLGFCLISSILFNGIYNHAELQFFLKIILKTKKFQSFLNLNHMVTLEIPNRNFGNQRINDPDFSVSYTKTFVLHDIVKCWIYRLKHQKFDLFSDIEDAEHLINACIIECFPEEKVRCKDLLKYGFYYTQFLKNSGLDQMSICILKNEIYSSSPLEKQLEAYFVQFEQKHTNNIKVENTCENHQNHSRVNIASDIAETLVEIRQAIRAKNYKDQLIGLYSRELSPALERLLLWTILRSKLTETQLNCLNQIIQQQKRFERKLIRADFQPIKQSSLNTMFSQFAIDWLMATQDRDISSFSNADFEDMYGEMLLLKKETTRETLQKRLQEFHHKQTLFFNAPTVDLDSLIQVKICRTALISPHIFYHTLEQLENTQDISIQDKNIFKLIFILGFRVGLRINETLNIFVRDLFISEDAVILTIRNNRNKNQKSYSAYRKIPLHHLLKADELHTFKTYSQNRKRLLKERLCCINIQKLSSPQSIQI
;
A
#
# COMPACT_ATOMS: atom_id res chain seq x y z
N MET A 1 -24.88 -34.48 0.73
CA MET A 1 -23.51 -34.73 1.27
C MET A 1 -22.84 -35.82 0.44
N SER A 2 -21.62 -35.59 -0.07
CA SER A 2 -20.94 -36.47 -1.03
C SER A 2 -20.55 -37.83 -0.42
N LYS A 3 -21.00 -38.94 -1.04
CA LYS A 3 -20.66 -40.34 -0.71
C LYS A 3 -19.29 -40.80 -1.27
N HIS A 4 -18.41 -39.87 -1.62
CA HIS A 4 -17.12 -40.20 -2.24
C HIS A 4 -16.15 -40.87 -1.23
N PRO A 5 -15.42 -41.94 -1.60
CA PRO A 5 -14.55 -42.71 -0.68
C PRO A 5 -13.50 -41.87 0.06
N HIS A 6 -12.94 -40.86 -0.61
CA HIS A 6 -12.00 -39.91 0.02
C HIS A 6 -12.65 -39.00 1.07
N SER A 7 -13.93 -38.65 0.89
CA SER A 7 -14.71 -37.86 1.86
C SER A 7 -14.95 -38.66 3.15
N LEU A 8 -15.34 -39.93 3.01
CA LEU A 8 -15.55 -40.84 4.14
C LEU A 8 -14.26 -41.11 4.93
N LYS A 9 -13.12 -41.35 4.24
CA LYS A 9 -11.81 -41.47 4.88
C LYS A 9 -11.43 -40.21 5.66
N ARG A 10 -11.68 -39.02 5.10
CA ARG A 10 -11.42 -37.72 5.75
C ARG A 10 -12.29 -37.51 6.99
N ILE A 11 -13.58 -37.88 6.94
CA ILE A 11 -14.50 -37.80 8.08
C ILE A 11 -14.06 -38.76 9.20
N LYS A 12 -13.71 -40.01 8.86
CA LYS A 12 -13.23 -41.00 9.85
C LYS A 12 -11.96 -40.51 10.56
N LYS A 13 -11.02 -39.93 9.81
CA LYS A 13 -9.80 -39.31 10.36
C LYS A 13 -10.13 -38.13 11.29
N HIS A 14 -11.09 -37.27 10.91
CA HIS A 14 -11.53 -36.15 11.75
C HIS A 14 -12.17 -36.62 13.06
N ARG A 15 -13.04 -37.63 13.01
CA ARG A 15 -13.66 -38.21 14.21
C ARG A 15 -12.61 -38.81 15.16
N LYS A 16 -11.66 -39.57 14.63
CA LYS A 16 -10.57 -40.16 15.42
C LYS A 16 -9.70 -39.08 16.09
N ASN A 17 -9.35 -38.02 15.35
CA ASN A 17 -8.60 -36.91 15.93
C ASN A 17 -9.39 -36.17 17.02
N LYS A 18 -10.69 -35.95 16.82
CA LYS A 18 -11.52 -35.27 17.82
C LYS A 18 -11.65 -36.09 19.11
N ALA A 19 -11.80 -37.42 19.00
CA ALA A 19 -11.84 -38.31 20.15
C ALA A 19 -10.52 -38.30 20.94
N PHE A 20 -9.38 -38.36 20.24
CA PHE A 20 -8.06 -38.23 20.87
C PHE A 20 -7.92 -36.92 21.66
N LEU A 21 -8.26 -35.78 21.03
CA LEU A 21 -8.16 -34.47 21.68
C LEU A 21 -9.05 -34.37 22.92
N LEU A 22 -10.29 -34.84 22.84
CA LEU A 22 -11.21 -34.83 23.98
C LEU A 22 -10.68 -35.67 25.14
N ASN A 23 -10.19 -36.89 24.86
CA ASN A 23 -9.61 -37.76 25.90
C ASN A 23 -8.38 -37.12 26.55
N LEU A 24 -7.46 -36.59 25.73
CA LEU A 24 -6.26 -35.90 26.21
C LEU A 24 -6.63 -34.74 27.14
N PHE A 25 -7.57 -33.90 26.72
CA PHE A 25 -7.96 -32.73 27.50
C PHE A 25 -8.67 -33.14 28.79
N SER A 26 -9.56 -34.15 28.75
CA SER A 26 -10.23 -34.63 29.95
C SER A 26 -9.28 -35.29 30.93
N GLU A 27 -8.30 -36.06 30.47
CA GLU A 27 -7.31 -36.74 31.31
C GLU A 27 -6.38 -35.75 32.02
N LYS A 28 -5.91 -34.73 31.29
CA LYS A 28 -4.96 -33.76 31.83
C LYS A 28 -5.61 -32.66 32.67
N CYS A 29 -6.93 -32.46 32.55
CA CYS A 29 -7.66 -31.38 33.22
C CYS A 29 -8.51 -31.83 34.41
N ILE A 30 -8.31 -33.04 34.97
CA ILE A 30 -9.17 -33.59 36.04
C ILE A 30 -9.07 -32.77 37.35
N GLU A 31 -7.86 -32.40 37.76
CA GLU A 31 -7.59 -31.63 39.00
C GLU A 31 -6.81 -30.36 38.68
N LEU A 32 -7.43 -29.44 37.93
CA LEU A 32 -6.83 -28.13 37.64
C LEU A 32 -6.82 -27.26 38.90
N THR A 33 -5.64 -26.81 39.31
CA THR A 33 -5.42 -25.75 40.31
C THR A 33 -4.64 -24.58 39.69
N PRO A 34 -4.70 -23.37 40.28
CA PRO A 34 -3.91 -22.24 39.80
C PRO A 34 -2.40 -22.53 39.72
N GLU A 35 -1.87 -23.34 40.63
CA GLU A 35 -0.45 -23.66 40.75
C GLU A 35 0.01 -24.66 39.68
N ASN A 36 -0.84 -25.63 39.31
CA ASN A 36 -0.49 -26.66 38.33
C ASN A 36 -0.89 -26.32 36.88
N TYR A 37 -1.68 -25.26 36.68
CA TYR A 37 -2.23 -24.87 35.38
C TYR A 37 -1.18 -24.72 34.27
N SER A 38 -0.08 -24.02 34.58
CA SER A 38 0.99 -23.76 33.61
C SER A 38 1.69 -25.05 33.19
N GLU A 39 1.87 -25.99 34.11
CA GLU A 39 2.52 -27.27 33.85
C GLU A 39 1.61 -28.19 33.04
N ILE A 40 0.32 -28.24 33.36
CA ILE A 40 -0.68 -28.99 32.57
C ILE A 40 -0.74 -28.46 31.12
N CYS A 41 -0.74 -27.14 30.93
CA CYS A 41 -0.72 -26.55 29.59
C CYS A 41 0.52 -26.97 28.79
N ARG A 42 1.69 -27.00 29.44
CA ARG A 42 2.95 -27.44 28.83
C ARG A 42 2.91 -28.92 28.43
N GLN A 43 2.35 -29.78 29.29
CA GLN A 43 2.20 -31.21 29.01
C GLN A 43 1.25 -31.48 27.84
N VAL A 44 0.11 -30.78 27.80
CA VAL A 44 -0.82 -30.86 26.67
C VAL A 44 -0.13 -30.40 25.39
N ASP A 45 0.58 -29.26 25.40
CA ASP A 45 1.31 -28.76 24.23
C ASP A 45 2.36 -29.76 23.73
N ASN A 46 3.11 -30.42 24.63
CA ASN A 46 4.09 -31.45 24.25
C ASN A 46 3.44 -32.66 23.57
N GLN A 47 2.34 -33.18 24.11
CA GLN A 47 1.62 -34.31 23.49
C GLN A 47 0.96 -33.93 22.17
N LEU A 48 0.47 -32.69 22.04
CA LEU A 48 -0.04 -32.17 20.77
C LEU A 48 1.06 -32.07 19.71
N LEU A 49 2.27 -31.63 20.09
CA LEU A 49 3.42 -31.57 19.18
C LEU A 49 3.83 -32.96 18.70
N GLU A 50 3.90 -33.93 19.62
CA GLU A 50 4.23 -35.33 19.31
C GLU A 50 3.18 -35.96 18.37
N HIS A 51 1.89 -35.79 18.67
CA HIS A 51 0.80 -36.30 17.82
C HIS A 51 0.76 -35.66 16.44
N CYS A 52 1.12 -34.38 16.34
CA CYS A 52 1.06 -33.63 15.08
C CYS A 52 2.29 -33.81 14.17
N LYS A 53 3.39 -34.43 14.64
CA LYS A 53 4.58 -34.82 13.86
C LYS A 53 5.00 -33.76 12.82
N SER A 54 5.23 -32.52 13.29
CA SER A 54 5.65 -31.35 12.48
C SER A 54 4.57 -30.69 11.60
N ASN A 55 3.32 -31.18 11.61
CA ASN A 55 2.23 -30.52 10.90
C ASN A 55 1.68 -29.33 11.70
N ILE A 56 2.18 -28.13 11.38
CA ILE A 56 1.81 -26.86 12.02
C ILE A 56 0.30 -26.59 11.99
N ARG A 57 -0.38 -26.92 10.89
CA ARG A 57 -1.83 -26.67 10.74
C ARG A 57 -2.65 -27.58 11.67
N SER A 58 -2.28 -28.85 11.78
CA SER A 58 -2.92 -29.81 12.69
C SER A 58 -2.70 -29.42 14.16
N TYR A 59 -1.48 -28.99 14.51
CA TYR A 59 -1.14 -28.51 15.84
C TYR A 59 -1.95 -27.25 16.22
N GLN A 60 -2.07 -26.28 15.30
CA GLN A 60 -2.90 -25.10 15.49
C GLN A 60 -4.38 -25.43 15.75
N MET A 61 -4.95 -26.32 14.93
CA MET A 61 -6.34 -26.75 15.12
C MET A 61 -6.54 -27.44 16.47
N ALA A 62 -5.60 -28.29 16.88
CA ALA A 62 -5.64 -28.94 18.18
C ALA A 62 -5.56 -27.93 19.34
N ARG A 63 -4.70 -26.92 19.24
CA ARG A 63 -4.57 -25.86 20.26
C ARG A 63 -5.80 -24.96 20.35
N ILE A 64 -6.48 -24.72 19.22
CA ILE A 64 -7.79 -24.02 19.19
C ILE A 64 -8.85 -24.86 19.91
N GLU A 65 -8.88 -26.18 19.70
CA GLU A 65 -9.80 -27.06 20.41
C GLU A 65 -9.48 -27.12 21.92
N PHE A 66 -8.20 -27.07 22.31
CA PHE A 66 -7.81 -26.96 23.71
C PHE A 66 -8.27 -25.63 24.34
N ALA A 67 -8.11 -24.51 23.63
CA ALA A 67 -8.61 -23.21 24.07
C ALA A 67 -10.15 -23.21 24.23
N LYS A 68 -10.89 -23.86 23.34
CA LYS A 68 -12.35 -24.05 23.48
C LYS A 68 -12.69 -24.93 24.67
N TYR A 69 -11.91 -25.97 24.93
CA TYR A 69 -12.07 -26.86 26.07
C TYR A 69 -11.92 -26.08 27.39
N ILE A 70 -10.84 -25.33 27.57
CA ILE A 70 -10.61 -24.50 28.77
C ILE A 70 -11.72 -23.44 28.95
N LYS A 71 -12.19 -22.81 27.87
CA LYS A 71 -13.33 -21.89 27.95
C LYS A 71 -14.60 -22.57 28.48
N ARG A 72 -14.90 -23.78 28.03
CA ARG A 72 -16.05 -24.56 28.51
C ARG A 72 -15.86 -24.99 29.96
N PHE A 73 -14.66 -25.44 30.31
CA PHE A 73 -14.30 -25.83 31.67
C PHE A 73 -14.46 -24.67 32.65
N ASN A 74 -13.96 -23.48 32.31
CA ASN A 74 -14.12 -22.25 33.11
C ASN A 74 -15.60 -21.91 33.34
N LEU A 75 -16.43 -22.03 32.28
CA LEU A 75 -17.88 -21.80 32.38
C LEU A 75 -18.58 -22.82 33.27
N SER A 76 -18.23 -24.11 33.19
CA SER A 76 -18.89 -25.17 33.97
C SER A 76 -18.43 -25.26 35.42
N SER A 77 -17.19 -24.87 35.71
CA SER A 77 -16.57 -24.94 37.05
C SER A 77 -16.55 -23.59 37.80
N ASN A 78 -17.01 -22.51 37.16
CA ASN A 78 -16.94 -21.13 37.68
C ASN A 78 -15.49 -20.69 38.04
N GLN A 79 -14.52 -21.16 37.26
CA GLN A 79 -13.09 -20.85 37.40
C GLN A 79 -12.61 -19.90 36.28
N TYR A 80 -11.45 -19.25 36.49
CA TYR A 80 -10.92 -18.22 35.57
C TYR A 80 -9.51 -18.53 35.05
N TYR A 81 -9.27 -19.74 34.54
CA TYR A 81 -7.97 -20.09 33.99
C TYR A 81 -7.63 -19.33 32.70
N PRO A 82 -6.37 -18.85 32.52
CA PRO A 82 -5.95 -18.14 31.31
C PRO A 82 -6.06 -18.99 30.04
N VAL A 83 -6.95 -18.64 29.12
CA VAL A 83 -7.16 -19.44 27.90
C VAL A 83 -5.90 -19.47 27.00
N PRO A 84 -5.43 -20.66 26.58
CA PRO A 84 -4.25 -20.79 25.70
C PRO A 84 -4.38 -20.01 24.39
N ALA A 85 -3.33 -19.29 24.02
CA ALA A 85 -3.31 -18.47 22.80
C ALA A 85 -3.22 -19.34 21.53
N ALA A 86 -4.02 -18.99 20.51
CA ALA A 86 -3.93 -19.60 19.19
C ALA A 86 -2.59 -19.26 18.53
N PRO A 87 -1.84 -20.22 17.96
CA PRO A 87 -0.56 -19.92 17.32
C PRO A 87 -0.77 -19.05 16.07
N VAL A 88 -0.19 -17.86 16.05
CA VAL A 88 -0.27 -16.93 14.90
C VAL A 88 0.56 -17.49 13.74
N ARG A 89 -0.05 -17.68 12.57
CA ARG A 89 0.67 -18.01 11.35
C ARG A 89 1.28 -16.74 10.77
N HIS A 90 2.59 -16.61 10.82
CA HIS A 90 3.28 -15.68 9.93
C HIS A 90 3.30 -16.30 8.54
N GLU A 91 2.36 -15.90 7.68
CA GLU A 91 2.45 -16.23 6.26
C GLU A 91 3.64 -15.47 5.70
N ARG A 92 4.71 -16.21 5.38
CA ARG A 92 5.81 -15.65 4.60
C ARG A 92 5.27 -15.39 3.20
N SER A 93 5.54 -14.20 2.68
CA SER A 93 5.33 -13.91 1.26
C SER A 93 5.99 -15.00 0.43
N LEU A 94 5.30 -15.45 -0.63
CA LEU A 94 5.88 -16.38 -1.57
C LEU A 94 7.17 -15.77 -2.16
N PRO A 95 8.22 -16.57 -2.37
CA PRO A 95 9.43 -16.05 -2.97
C PRO A 95 9.13 -15.61 -4.41
N LEU A 96 9.60 -14.42 -4.78
CA LEU A 96 9.40 -13.84 -6.12
C LEU A 96 10.03 -14.70 -7.23
N GLN A 97 11.08 -15.46 -6.88
CA GLN A 97 11.69 -16.47 -7.74
C GLN A 97 11.70 -17.82 -7.04
N ASN A 98 11.38 -18.87 -7.77
CA ASN A 98 11.32 -20.23 -7.24
C ASN A 98 12.14 -21.19 -8.13
N ILE A 99 12.12 -22.48 -7.79
CA ILE A 99 12.89 -23.49 -8.53
C ILE A 99 12.47 -23.59 -10.01
N GLU A 100 11.20 -23.34 -10.32
CA GLU A 100 10.70 -23.29 -11.71
C GLU A 100 11.29 -22.10 -12.46
N THR A 101 11.41 -20.94 -11.80
CA THR A 101 12.10 -19.76 -12.36
C THR A 101 13.53 -20.10 -12.78
N LEU A 102 14.28 -20.80 -11.93
CA LEU A 102 15.66 -21.20 -12.23
C LEU A 102 15.72 -22.19 -13.40
N LYS A 103 14.88 -23.23 -13.37
CA LYS A 103 14.87 -24.29 -14.37
C LYS A 103 14.48 -23.75 -15.75
N HIS A 104 13.38 -23.03 -15.84
CA HIS A 104 12.87 -22.50 -17.09
C HIS A 104 13.65 -21.27 -17.56
N GLY A 105 14.16 -20.44 -16.65
CA GLY A 105 15.03 -19.31 -16.97
C GLY A 105 16.34 -19.73 -17.62
N LYS A 106 16.98 -20.82 -17.14
CA LYS A 106 18.15 -21.41 -17.79
C LYS A 106 17.84 -21.89 -19.21
N LYS A 107 16.69 -22.54 -19.41
CA LYS A 107 16.24 -22.98 -20.74
C LYS A 107 16.06 -21.80 -21.70
N VAL A 108 15.45 -20.69 -21.24
CA VAL A 108 15.32 -19.47 -22.05
C VAL A 108 16.68 -18.86 -22.38
N THR A 109 17.63 -18.89 -21.43
CA THR A 109 19.00 -18.41 -21.66
C THR A 109 19.71 -19.22 -22.74
N GLN A 110 19.60 -20.54 -22.69
CA GLN A 110 20.16 -21.42 -23.72
C GLN A 110 19.53 -21.17 -25.10
N PHE A 111 18.21 -21.03 -25.15
CA PHE A 111 17.49 -20.66 -26.37
C PHE A 111 18.00 -19.32 -26.94
N ALA A 112 18.18 -18.30 -26.10
CA ALA A 112 18.70 -17.01 -26.54
C ALA A 112 20.12 -17.12 -27.14
N GLN A 113 20.99 -17.95 -26.54
CA GLN A 113 22.33 -18.21 -27.07
C GLN A 113 22.27 -18.93 -28.43
N ASN A 114 21.44 -19.96 -28.55
CA ASN A 114 21.23 -20.70 -29.81
C ASN A 114 20.71 -19.78 -30.91
N MET A 115 19.77 -18.89 -30.55
CA MET A 115 19.19 -17.90 -31.45
C MET A 115 20.25 -16.90 -31.96
N ILE A 116 21.10 -16.36 -31.08
CA ILE A 116 22.19 -15.45 -31.47
C ILE A 116 23.20 -16.18 -32.38
N ALA A 117 23.55 -17.42 -32.05
CA ALA A 117 24.45 -18.24 -32.88
C ALA A 117 23.85 -18.54 -34.26
N TYR A 118 22.53 -18.71 -34.34
CA TYR A 118 21.81 -18.89 -35.60
C TYR A 118 21.84 -17.62 -36.46
N TRP A 119 21.59 -16.44 -35.87
CA TRP A 119 21.70 -15.15 -36.57
C TRP A 119 23.11 -14.87 -37.07
N ALA A 120 24.15 -15.35 -36.39
CA ALA A 120 25.53 -15.19 -36.84
C ALA A 120 25.86 -16.04 -38.08
N LYS A 121 25.13 -17.14 -38.30
CA LYS A 121 25.36 -18.08 -39.41
C LYS A 121 24.45 -17.85 -40.61
N ARG A 122 23.28 -17.25 -40.38
CA ARG A 122 22.21 -17.12 -41.38
C ARG A 122 21.72 -15.69 -41.46
N ASN A 123 21.46 -15.20 -42.69
CA ASN A 123 20.99 -13.84 -42.91
C ASN A 123 19.81 -13.75 -43.90
N ASP A 124 19.29 -14.86 -44.40
CA ASP A 124 18.12 -14.96 -45.28
C ASP A 124 16.84 -15.22 -44.48
N PHE A 125 16.38 -14.19 -43.77
CA PHE A 125 15.13 -14.25 -43.00
C PHE A 125 13.96 -13.67 -43.80
N SER A 126 12.84 -14.37 -43.81
CA SER A 126 11.58 -13.84 -44.34
C SER A 126 11.09 -12.63 -43.50
N PRO A 127 10.15 -11.83 -44.01
CA PRO A 127 9.54 -10.75 -43.24
C PRO A 127 8.84 -11.24 -41.96
N THR A 128 8.13 -12.38 -42.02
CA THR A 128 7.46 -12.98 -40.86
C THR A 128 8.47 -13.46 -39.81
N GLN A 129 9.58 -14.06 -40.23
CA GLN A 129 10.67 -14.46 -39.33
C GLN A 129 11.36 -13.24 -38.71
N SER A 130 11.61 -12.20 -39.51
CA SER A 130 12.21 -10.95 -39.03
C SER A 130 11.33 -10.28 -37.98
N LEU A 131 10.00 -10.30 -38.17
CA LEU A 131 9.03 -9.80 -37.20
C LEU A 131 8.97 -10.67 -35.94
N GLY A 132 8.96 -12.00 -36.09
CA GLY A 132 9.06 -12.95 -34.98
C GLY A 132 10.31 -12.72 -34.13
N PHE A 133 11.48 -12.59 -34.76
CA PHE A 133 12.73 -12.27 -34.09
C PHE A 133 12.73 -10.88 -33.45
N CYS A 134 12.08 -9.88 -34.06
CA CYS A 134 11.89 -8.57 -33.46
C CYS A 134 11.12 -8.67 -32.13
N LEU A 135 10.00 -9.41 -32.12
CA LEU A 135 9.17 -9.57 -30.92
C LEU A 135 9.89 -10.41 -29.84
N ILE A 136 10.55 -11.51 -30.21
CA ILE A 136 11.38 -12.30 -29.29
C ILE A 136 12.46 -11.42 -28.66
N SER A 137 13.14 -10.61 -29.47
CA SER A 137 14.18 -9.68 -29.01
C SER A 137 13.61 -8.62 -28.06
N SER A 138 12.37 -8.19 -28.27
CA SER A 138 11.72 -7.20 -27.42
C SER A 138 11.42 -7.75 -26.02
N ILE A 139 11.10 -9.03 -25.92
CA ILE A 139 10.97 -9.73 -24.63
C ILE A 139 12.34 -9.83 -23.96
N LEU A 140 13.36 -10.32 -24.66
CA LEU A 140 14.67 -10.65 -24.08
C LEU A 140 15.53 -9.43 -23.74
N PHE A 141 15.47 -8.38 -24.54
CA PHE A 141 16.37 -7.22 -24.42
C PHE A 141 15.67 -5.94 -23.98
N ASN A 142 14.39 -5.74 -24.35
CA ASN A 142 13.61 -4.56 -23.93
C ASN A 142 12.76 -4.80 -22.67
N GLY A 143 12.58 -6.05 -22.25
CA GLY A 143 11.89 -6.39 -21.01
C GLY A 143 10.37 -6.31 -21.08
N ILE A 144 9.79 -6.60 -22.25
CA ILE A 144 8.33 -6.69 -22.45
C ILE A 144 7.85 -8.10 -22.06
N TYR A 145 7.34 -8.25 -20.84
CA TYR A 145 6.94 -9.56 -20.29
C TYR A 145 5.42 -9.76 -20.19
N ASN A 146 4.62 -8.74 -20.53
CA ASN A 146 3.18 -8.84 -20.55
C ASN A 146 2.67 -9.04 -21.99
N HIS A 147 1.70 -9.93 -22.17
CA HIS A 147 1.13 -10.20 -23.49
C HIS A 147 0.46 -8.96 -24.09
N ALA A 148 -0.32 -8.20 -23.32
CA ALA A 148 -0.96 -6.98 -23.83
C ALA A 148 0.08 -5.93 -24.25
N GLU A 149 1.13 -5.72 -23.44
CA GLU A 149 2.24 -4.83 -23.81
C GLU A 149 2.87 -5.25 -25.15
N LEU A 150 3.11 -6.55 -25.34
CA LEU A 150 3.70 -7.10 -26.56
C LEU A 150 2.79 -6.89 -27.78
N GLN A 151 1.47 -7.10 -27.64
CA GLN A 151 0.50 -6.87 -28.70
C GLN A 151 0.43 -5.40 -29.10
N PHE A 152 0.43 -4.49 -28.12
CA PHE A 152 0.49 -3.05 -28.39
C PHE A 152 1.79 -2.68 -29.10
N PHE A 153 2.91 -3.26 -28.69
CA PHE A 153 4.18 -3.03 -29.35
C PHE A 153 4.23 -3.55 -30.79
N LEU A 154 3.64 -4.72 -31.07
CA LEU A 154 3.44 -5.23 -32.43
C LEU A 154 2.67 -4.21 -33.30
N LYS A 155 1.54 -3.70 -32.80
CA LYS A 155 0.75 -2.68 -33.51
C LYS A 155 1.57 -1.42 -33.80
N ILE A 156 2.43 -0.99 -32.87
CA ILE A 156 3.34 0.14 -33.08
C ILE A 156 4.36 -0.18 -34.18
N ILE A 157 5.03 -1.33 -34.15
CA ILE A 157 5.97 -1.73 -35.20
C ILE A 157 5.30 -1.67 -36.57
N LEU A 158 4.07 -2.16 -36.68
CA LEU A 158 3.36 -2.23 -37.94
C LEU A 158 2.87 -0.86 -38.45
N LYS A 159 2.43 0.04 -37.56
CA LYS A 159 1.88 1.33 -37.96
C LYS A 159 2.93 2.44 -38.10
N THR A 160 4.08 2.30 -37.45
CA THR A 160 5.02 3.41 -37.26
C THR A 160 6.03 3.53 -38.41
N LYS A 161 5.82 4.52 -39.29
CA LYS A 161 6.76 4.83 -40.39
C LYS A 161 8.12 5.31 -39.89
N LYS A 162 8.16 6.15 -38.84
CA LYS A 162 9.41 6.65 -38.22
C LYS A 162 9.26 6.64 -36.69
N PHE A 163 10.25 6.10 -36.00
CA PHE A 163 10.30 6.15 -34.54
C PHE A 163 10.87 7.49 -34.12
N GLN A 164 10.28 8.09 -33.08
CA GLN A 164 10.73 9.37 -32.54
C GLN A 164 12.13 9.22 -31.94
N SER A 165 13.01 10.16 -32.29
CA SER A 165 14.30 10.31 -31.62
C SER A 165 14.10 11.09 -30.34
N PHE A 166 14.73 10.61 -29.27
CA PHE A 166 14.76 11.22 -27.97
C PHE A 166 16.19 11.62 -27.63
N LEU A 167 16.40 12.88 -27.29
CA LEU A 167 17.71 13.49 -27.04
C LEU A 167 18.74 13.24 -28.17
N ASN A 168 18.28 13.16 -29.42
CA ASN A 168 19.08 12.94 -30.64
C ASN A 168 19.92 11.65 -30.69
N LEU A 169 19.85 10.78 -29.67
CA LEU A 169 20.71 9.59 -29.56
C LEU A 169 19.91 8.29 -29.39
N ASN A 170 18.72 8.35 -28.78
CA ASN A 170 17.94 7.17 -28.41
C ASN A 170 16.59 7.17 -29.13
N HIS A 171 16.07 5.98 -29.47
CA HIS A 171 14.70 5.85 -29.97
C HIS A 171 13.84 5.35 -28.81
N MET A 172 12.86 6.14 -28.40
CA MET A 172 11.95 5.79 -27.31
C MET A 172 10.60 5.35 -27.85
N VAL A 173 9.99 4.42 -27.15
CA VAL A 173 8.64 3.95 -27.43
C VAL A 173 7.84 4.04 -26.14
N THR A 174 6.67 4.65 -26.24
CA THR A 174 5.67 4.71 -25.17
C THR A 174 4.50 3.83 -25.56
N LEU A 175 4.19 2.86 -24.71
CA LEU A 175 2.99 2.05 -24.81
C LEU A 175 1.92 2.67 -23.92
N GLU A 176 0.73 2.91 -24.46
CA GLU A 176 -0.45 3.29 -23.69
C GLU A 176 -1.39 2.09 -23.58
N ILE A 177 -1.51 1.53 -22.38
CA ILE A 177 -2.16 0.22 -22.20
C ILE A 177 -3.43 0.39 -21.37
N PRO A 178 -4.61 0.14 -21.96
CA PRO A 178 -5.88 0.15 -21.26
C PRO A 178 -5.89 -0.78 -20.05
N ASN A 179 -6.49 -0.33 -18.97
CA ASN A 179 -6.61 -1.06 -17.72
C ASN A 179 -7.91 -0.68 -17.01
N ARG A 180 -8.50 -1.61 -16.27
CA ARG A 180 -9.78 -1.40 -15.59
C ARG A 180 -9.64 -0.52 -14.35
N ASN A 181 -8.55 -0.69 -13.61
CA ASN A 181 -8.49 -0.25 -12.22
C ASN A 181 -7.24 0.57 -11.89
N PHE A 182 -6.23 0.65 -12.76
CA PHE A 182 -4.99 1.38 -12.50
C PHE A 182 -4.43 2.05 -13.76
N GLY A 183 -4.08 3.33 -13.66
CA GLY A 183 -3.49 4.08 -14.76
C GLY A 183 -2.90 5.42 -14.33
N ASN A 184 -2.40 6.19 -15.27
CA ASN A 184 -1.99 7.59 -15.09
C ASN A 184 -2.79 8.57 -15.95
N GLN A 185 -3.66 8.06 -16.82
CA GLN A 185 -4.59 8.85 -17.62
C GLN A 185 -5.94 8.15 -17.73
N ARG A 186 -7.01 8.93 -17.85
CA ARG A 186 -8.35 8.42 -18.18
C ARG A 186 -8.46 8.22 -19.68
N ILE A 187 -9.20 7.19 -20.07
CA ILE A 187 -9.53 6.94 -21.46
C ILE A 187 -11.04 6.79 -21.60
N ASN A 188 -11.55 7.19 -22.76
CA ASN A 188 -12.95 6.99 -23.11
C ASN A 188 -13.03 5.68 -23.90
N ASP A 189 -13.08 4.56 -23.18
CA ASP A 189 -13.18 3.22 -23.76
C ASP A 189 -14.36 2.46 -23.11
N PRO A 190 -15.10 1.60 -23.84
CA PRO A 190 -16.26 0.89 -23.30
C PRO A 190 -15.92 -0.10 -22.18
N ASP A 191 -14.75 -0.73 -22.24
CA ASP A 191 -14.34 -1.82 -21.35
C ASP A 191 -13.30 -1.36 -20.31
N PHE A 192 -12.63 -0.23 -20.58
CA PHE A 192 -11.56 0.30 -19.76
C PHE A 192 -11.76 1.79 -19.45
N SER A 193 -11.46 2.18 -18.22
CA SER A 193 -11.69 3.57 -17.74
C SER A 193 -10.39 4.37 -17.59
N VAL A 194 -9.24 3.71 -17.60
CA VAL A 194 -7.89 4.32 -17.59
C VAL A 194 -6.91 3.55 -18.46
N SER A 195 -5.77 4.17 -18.74
CA SER A 195 -4.58 3.48 -19.21
C SER A 195 -3.35 3.83 -18.37
N TYR A 196 -2.40 2.91 -18.34
CA TYR A 196 -1.05 3.17 -17.84
C TYR A 196 -0.08 3.27 -19.00
N THR A 197 0.96 4.07 -18.83
CA THR A 197 2.00 4.25 -19.83
C THR A 197 3.25 3.46 -19.47
N LYS A 198 3.85 2.78 -20.44
CA LYS A 198 5.15 2.12 -20.31
C LYS A 198 6.11 2.65 -21.36
N THR A 199 7.10 3.40 -20.91
CA THR A 199 8.08 4.03 -21.80
C THR A 199 9.43 3.34 -21.66
N PHE A 200 10.05 2.98 -22.78
CA PHE A 200 11.37 2.36 -22.80
C PHE A 200 12.20 2.84 -24.00
N VAL A 201 13.52 2.75 -23.85
CA VAL A 201 14.47 2.97 -24.94
C VAL A 201 14.62 1.67 -25.73
N LEU A 202 14.46 1.71 -27.05
CA LEU A 202 14.64 0.54 -27.90
C LEU A 202 16.07 0.01 -27.78
N HIS A 203 16.20 -1.30 -27.59
CA HIS A 203 17.50 -1.96 -27.59
C HIS A 203 18.03 -2.07 -29.02
N ASP A 204 19.35 -2.00 -29.22
CA ASP A 204 19.95 -1.94 -30.55
C ASP A 204 19.63 -3.16 -31.42
N ILE A 205 19.60 -4.36 -30.83
CA ILE A 205 19.14 -5.58 -31.53
C ILE A 205 17.71 -5.42 -32.06
N VAL A 206 16.80 -4.85 -31.28
CA VAL A 206 15.41 -4.60 -31.71
C VAL A 206 15.38 -3.54 -32.82
N LYS A 207 16.20 -2.48 -32.71
CA LYS A 207 16.36 -1.49 -33.79
C LYS A 207 16.85 -2.14 -35.09
N CYS A 208 17.80 -3.06 -35.03
CA CYS A 208 18.30 -3.77 -36.21
C CYS A 208 17.20 -4.57 -36.90
N TRP A 209 16.35 -5.28 -36.14
CA TRP A 209 15.21 -6.01 -36.70
C TRP A 209 14.16 -5.09 -37.31
N ILE A 210 13.83 -3.99 -36.62
CA ILE A 210 12.91 -2.97 -37.14
C ILE A 210 13.47 -2.35 -38.42
N TYR A 211 14.77 -2.01 -38.45
CA TYR A 211 15.43 -1.48 -39.63
C TYR A 211 15.32 -2.46 -40.80
N ARG A 212 15.67 -3.72 -40.58
CA ARG A 212 15.57 -4.78 -41.59
C ARG A 212 14.14 -4.88 -42.15
N LEU A 213 13.13 -4.94 -41.29
CA LEU A 213 11.72 -5.02 -41.68
C LEU A 213 11.31 -3.87 -42.61
N LYS A 214 11.79 -2.65 -42.34
CA LYS A 214 11.49 -1.47 -43.17
C LYS A 214 12.15 -1.50 -44.56
N HIS A 215 13.23 -2.26 -44.71
CA HIS A 215 13.97 -2.40 -45.96
C HIS A 215 13.62 -3.67 -46.75
N GLN A 216 12.79 -4.56 -46.20
CA GLN A 216 12.26 -5.70 -46.92
C GLN A 216 11.05 -5.27 -47.77
N LYS A 217 11.00 -5.69 -49.04
CA LYS A 217 9.81 -5.49 -49.89
C LYS A 217 8.68 -6.32 -49.31
N PHE A 218 7.79 -5.66 -48.57
CA PHE A 218 6.69 -6.34 -47.91
C PHE A 218 5.53 -5.37 -47.67
N ASP A 219 4.31 -5.80 -47.99
CA ASP A 219 3.09 -5.00 -47.75
C ASP A 219 2.58 -5.37 -46.36
N LEU A 220 2.88 -4.53 -45.36
CA LEU A 220 2.67 -4.84 -43.95
C LEU A 220 1.24 -5.34 -43.71
N PHE A 221 1.14 -6.65 -43.48
CA PHE A 221 -0.09 -7.43 -43.44
C PHE A 221 -1.15 -6.76 -42.55
N SER A 222 -2.27 -6.40 -43.16
CA SER A 222 -3.51 -6.03 -42.46
C SER A 222 -4.07 -7.16 -41.59
N ASP A 223 -3.58 -8.39 -41.77
CA ASP A 223 -4.20 -9.61 -41.25
C ASP A 223 -3.42 -10.26 -40.09
N ILE A 224 -2.24 -9.73 -39.73
CA ILE A 224 -1.44 -10.26 -38.63
C ILE A 224 -1.79 -9.55 -37.32
N GLU A 225 -2.63 -10.21 -36.52
CA GLU A 225 -3.17 -9.62 -35.30
C GLU A 225 -2.56 -10.16 -34.00
N ASP A 226 -1.82 -11.28 -34.03
CA ASP A 226 -1.37 -11.96 -32.82
C ASP A 226 0.16 -12.18 -32.73
N ALA A 227 0.78 -11.45 -31.80
CA ALA A 227 2.18 -11.60 -31.43
C ALA A 227 2.55 -12.99 -30.89
N GLU A 228 1.67 -13.69 -30.17
CA GLU A 228 1.97 -15.03 -29.65
C GLU A 228 2.08 -16.06 -30.78
N HIS A 229 1.13 -16.03 -31.72
CA HIS A 229 1.18 -16.90 -32.89
C HIS A 229 2.46 -16.67 -33.72
N LEU A 230 2.79 -15.42 -34.02
CA LEU A 230 4.02 -15.06 -34.75
C LEU A 230 5.29 -15.59 -34.10
N ILE A 231 5.45 -15.38 -32.79
CA ILE A 231 6.63 -15.85 -32.06
C ILE A 231 6.71 -17.38 -32.13
N ASN A 232 5.60 -18.07 -31.88
CA ASN A 232 5.59 -19.52 -31.88
C ASN A 232 5.90 -20.10 -33.27
N ALA A 233 5.32 -19.54 -34.34
CA ALA A 233 5.62 -19.94 -35.71
C ALA A 233 7.11 -19.74 -36.04
N CYS A 234 7.66 -18.56 -35.73
CA CYS A 234 9.08 -18.26 -35.93
C CYS A 234 10.00 -19.25 -35.19
N ILE A 235 9.68 -19.59 -33.93
CA ILE A 235 10.46 -20.57 -33.17
C ILE A 235 10.36 -21.96 -33.80
N ILE A 236 9.16 -22.42 -34.17
CA ILE A 236 8.96 -23.76 -34.74
C ILE A 236 9.70 -23.91 -36.08
N GLU A 237 9.66 -22.89 -36.94
CA GLU A 237 10.33 -22.91 -38.24
C GLU A 237 11.86 -22.85 -38.12
N CYS A 238 12.38 -21.97 -37.26
CA CYS A 238 13.82 -21.74 -37.17
C CYS A 238 14.52 -22.70 -36.18
N PHE A 239 13.77 -23.24 -35.20
CA PHE A 239 14.29 -24.08 -34.12
C PHE A 239 13.29 -25.21 -33.78
N PRO A 240 13.06 -26.18 -34.68
CA PRO A 240 12.05 -27.23 -34.48
C PRO A 240 12.30 -28.09 -33.23
N GLU A 241 13.56 -28.28 -32.84
CA GLU A 241 13.97 -29.03 -31.65
C GLU A 241 13.75 -28.26 -30.33
N GLU A 242 13.59 -26.93 -30.41
CA GLU A 242 13.42 -26.10 -29.23
C GLU A 242 11.99 -26.22 -28.68
N LYS A 243 11.90 -26.48 -27.37
CA LYS A 243 10.62 -26.59 -26.66
C LYS A 243 10.20 -25.28 -26.00
N VAL A 244 10.86 -24.17 -26.32
CA VAL A 244 10.49 -22.84 -25.78
C VAL A 244 9.34 -22.29 -26.61
N ARG A 245 8.35 -21.67 -25.96
CA ARG A 245 7.22 -20.99 -26.61
C ARG A 245 7.07 -19.56 -26.08
N CYS A 246 6.26 -18.73 -26.74
CA CYS A 246 6.03 -17.34 -26.36
C CYS A 246 5.65 -17.20 -24.87
N LYS A 247 4.78 -18.07 -24.35
CA LYS A 247 4.41 -18.09 -22.93
C LYS A 247 5.59 -18.34 -21.98
N ASP A 248 6.55 -19.17 -22.37
CA ASP A 248 7.78 -19.36 -21.59
C ASP A 248 8.65 -18.11 -21.64
N LEU A 249 8.76 -17.47 -22.80
CA LEU A 249 9.52 -16.22 -22.97
C LEU A 249 8.93 -15.08 -22.15
N LEU A 250 7.61 -14.87 -22.20
CA LEU A 250 6.93 -13.85 -21.39
C LEU A 250 7.08 -14.12 -19.89
N LYS A 251 6.97 -15.39 -19.47
CA LYS A 251 7.01 -15.75 -18.05
C LYS A 251 8.43 -15.77 -17.46
N TYR A 252 9.42 -16.22 -18.23
CA TYR A 252 10.78 -16.50 -17.74
C TYR A 252 11.88 -15.73 -18.47
N GLY A 253 11.57 -14.96 -19.52
CA GLY A 253 12.53 -14.18 -20.29
C GLY A 253 13.29 -13.14 -19.47
N PHE A 254 12.68 -12.64 -18.39
CA PHE A 254 13.34 -11.75 -17.45
C PHE A 254 14.61 -12.34 -16.83
N TYR A 255 14.70 -13.68 -16.75
CA TYR A 255 15.88 -14.34 -16.24
C TYR A 255 17.09 -14.04 -17.12
N TYR A 256 16.92 -14.07 -18.45
CA TYR A 256 17.99 -13.73 -19.37
C TYR A 256 18.46 -12.28 -19.15
N THR A 257 17.53 -11.32 -19.15
CA THR A 257 17.83 -9.89 -18.98
C THR A 257 18.48 -9.59 -17.63
N GLN A 258 17.99 -10.20 -16.55
CA GLN A 258 18.50 -10.01 -15.21
C GLN A 258 19.98 -10.42 -15.09
N PHE A 259 20.38 -11.50 -15.75
CA PHE A 259 21.74 -12.04 -15.67
C PHE A 259 22.68 -11.55 -16.79
N LEU A 260 22.25 -10.59 -17.61
CA LEU A 260 23.17 -9.91 -18.52
C LEU A 260 24.25 -9.15 -17.74
N LYS A 261 25.47 -9.11 -18.30
CA LYS A 261 26.58 -8.36 -17.73
C LYS A 261 26.18 -6.88 -17.60
N ASN A 262 26.38 -6.32 -16.42
CA ASN A 262 26.03 -4.92 -16.09
C ASN A 262 24.52 -4.59 -16.17
N SER A 263 23.61 -5.57 -16.09
CA SER A 263 22.16 -5.31 -16.11
C SER A 263 21.69 -4.40 -14.97
N GLY A 264 22.28 -4.57 -13.77
CA GLY A 264 21.90 -3.83 -12.56
C GLY A 264 20.46 -4.05 -12.09
N LEU A 265 19.74 -5.04 -12.64
CA LEU A 265 18.33 -5.27 -12.35
C LEU A 265 18.13 -6.09 -11.07
N ASP A 266 17.65 -5.43 -10.02
CA ASP A 266 17.23 -6.08 -8.78
C ASP A 266 15.83 -6.71 -8.92
N GLN A 267 15.43 -7.49 -7.92
CA GLN A 267 14.15 -8.21 -7.94
C GLN A 267 12.93 -7.28 -8.03
N MET A 268 12.98 -6.12 -7.38
CA MET A 268 11.88 -5.16 -7.43
C MET A 268 11.75 -4.56 -8.83
N SER A 269 12.87 -4.22 -9.47
CA SER A 269 12.90 -3.75 -10.86
C SER A 269 12.29 -4.78 -11.81
N ILE A 270 12.55 -6.07 -11.62
CA ILE A 270 11.91 -7.14 -12.40
C ILE A 270 10.40 -7.20 -12.16
N CYS A 271 9.94 -7.13 -10.92
CA CYS A 271 8.50 -7.13 -10.62
C CYS A 271 7.77 -5.94 -11.26
N ILE A 272 8.42 -4.78 -11.32
CA ILE A 272 7.92 -3.58 -12.02
C ILE A 272 7.86 -3.85 -13.53
N LEU A 273 8.92 -4.37 -14.14
CA LEU A 273 8.97 -4.68 -15.57
C LEU A 273 7.92 -5.73 -15.98
N LYS A 274 7.63 -6.70 -15.11
CA LYS A 274 6.59 -7.72 -15.33
C LYS A 274 5.17 -7.23 -15.04
N ASN A 275 5.01 -6.00 -14.56
CA ASN A 275 3.74 -5.44 -14.09
C ASN A 275 3.10 -6.29 -12.97
N GLU A 276 3.92 -6.99 -12.16
CA GLU A 276 3.48 -7.65 -10.93
C GLU A 276 3.26 -6.62 -9.80
N ILE A 277 3.95 -5.49 -9.91
CA ILE A 277 3.76 -4.30 -9.08
C ILE A 277 3.34 -3.17 -9.99
N TYR A 278 2.10 -2.69 -9.80
CA TYR A 278 1.52 -1.64 -10.63
C TYR A 278 2.39 -0.39 -10.61
N SER A 279 2.76 0.07 -11.80
CA SER A 279 3.54 1.28 -12.02
C SER A 279 3.18 1.88 -13.38
N SER A 280 3.46 3.18 -13.54
CA SER A 280 3.29 3.87 -14.81
C SER A 280 4.47 4.81 -15.03
N SER A 281 4.92 4.89 -16.27
CA SER A 281 5.90 5.89 -16.71
C SER A 281 5.28 7.29 -16.70
N PRO A 282 6.07 8.37 -16.67
CA PRO A 282 5.57 9.70 -16.96
C PRO A 282 4.91 9.77 -18.33
N LEU A 283 3.86 10.60 -18.44
CA LEU A 283 3.30 10.96 -19.74
C LEU A 283 4.37 11.69 -20.57
N GLU A 284 4.28 11.61 -21.90
CA GLU A 284 5.29 12.19 -22.80
C GLU A 284 5.57 13.66 -22.48
N LYS A 285 4.54 14.50 -22.35
CA LYS A 285 4.70 15.92 -21.96
C LYS A 285 5.38 16.12 -20.60
N GLN A 286 5.13 15.23 -19.64
CA GLN A 286 5.77 15.30 -18.32
C GLN A 286 7.23 14.87 -18.40
N LEU A 287 7.53 13.88 -19.25
CA LEU A 287 8.88 13.43 -19.51
C LEU A 287 9.67 14.52 -20.24
N GLU A 288 9.12 15.13 -21.28
CA GLU A 288 9.72 16.26 -21.98
C GLU A 288 10.07 17.38 -21.01
N ALA A 289 9.12 17.82 -20.17
CA ALA A 289 9.34 18.85 -19.16
C ALA A 289 10.45 18.48 -18.15
N TYR A 290 10.70 17.20 -17.90
CA TYR A 290 11.79 16.76 -17.04
C TYR A 290 13.18 17.04 -17.66
N PHE A 291 13.30 16.94 -18.99
CA PHE A 291 14.56 17.11 -19.71
C PHE A 291 14.75 18.52 -20.31
N VAL A 292 13.69 19.33 -20.39
CA VAL A 292 13.81 20.73 -20.81
C VAL A 292 14.69 21.49 -19.81
N GLN A 293 15.78 22.06 -20.32
CA GLN A 293 16.52 23.09 -19.62
C GLN A 293 15.76 24.40 -19.79
N PHE A 294 15.30 24.98 -18.68
CA PHE A 294 14.75 26.33 -18.71
C PHE A 294 15.91 27.29 -19.00
N GLU A 295 16.05 27.72 -20.26
CA GLU A 295 16.87 28.89 -20.56
C GLU A 295 16.27 30.08 -19.82
N GLN A 296 17.11 30.83 -19.10
CA GLN A 296 16.72 32.06 -18.39
C GLN A 296 16.25 33.10 -19.41
N LYS A 297 15.01 33.02 -19.87
CA LYS A 297 14.29 34.21 -20.33
C LYS A 297 13.82 34.91 -19.07
N HIS A 298 14.56 35.97 -18.69
CA HIS A 298 14.09 36.98 -17.74
C HIS A 298 12.74 37.50 -18.21
N THR A 299 11.68 36.85 -17.76
CA THR A 299 10.32 37.34 -17.89
C THR A 299 9.87 37.61 -16.47
N ASN A 300 10.32 38.76 -15.97
CA ASN A 300 9.67 39.42 -14.86
C ASN A 300 8.21 39.60 -15.29
N ASN A 301 7.30 38.87 -14.63
CA ASN A 301 5.83 38.97 -14.65
C ASN A 301 5.09 37.63 -14.77
N ILE A 302 5.62 36.53 -14.19
CA ILE A 302 4.73 35.45 -13.79
C ILE A 302 4.13 35.85 -12.43
N LYS A 303 2.96 36.50 -12.48
CA LYS A 303 2.07 36.52 -11.32
C LYS A 303 1.83 35.06 -10.96
N VAL A 304 2.40 34.62 -9.85
CA VAL A 304 1.99 33.37 -9.20
C VAL A 304 0.54 33.62 -8.77
N GLU A 305 -0.40 33.25 -9.63
CA GLU A 305 -1.78 33.10 -9.20
C GLU A 305 -1.76 32.01 -8.13
N ASN A 306 -1.92 32.45 -6.88
CA ASN A 306 -2.38 31.60 -5.80
C ASN A 306 -3.76 31.08 -6.19
N THR A 307 -3.80 30.05 -7.03
CA THR A 307 -4.93 29.13 -7.12
C THR A 307 -4.90 28.22 -5.90
N CYS A 308 -5.01 28.85 -4.71
CA CYS A 308 -5.85 28.27 -3.69
C CYS A 308 -7.25 28.33 -4.28
N GLU A 309 -7.64 27.27 -4.99
CA GLU A 309 -9.04 27.02 -5.30
C GLU A 309 -9.78 27.02 -3.96
N ASN A 310 -10.33 28.17 -3.60
CA ASN A 310 -11.46 28.27 -2.71
C ASN A 310 -12.58 27.52 -3.41
N HIS A 311 -12.60 26.21 -3.23
CA HIS A 311 -13.74 25.42 -3.66
C HIS A 311 -14.94 25.93 -2.89
N GLN A 312 -15.80 26.59 -3.65
CA GLN A 312 -17.15 26.91 -3.27
C GLN A 312 -17.76 25.66 -2.65
N ASN A 313 -18.21 25.81 -1.41
CA ASN A 313 -19.05 24.85 -0.73
C ASN A 313 -20.25 24.57 -1.63
N HIS A 314 -20.27 23.42 -2.31
CA HIS A 314 -21.43 22.98 -3.04
C HIS A 314 -22.60 22.81 -2.05
N SER A 315 -23.71 23.49 -2.39
CA SER A 315 -25.06 23.41 -1.83
C SER A 315 -25.16 22.93 -0.37
N ARG A 316 -25.32 23.86 0.57
CA ARG A 316 -25.89 23.54 1.89
C ARG A 316 -27.35 23.15 1.69
N VAL A 317 -27.60 21.88 1.43
CA VAL A 317 -28.87 21.27 1.84
C VAL A 317 -28.85 21.30 3.38
N ASN A 318 -29.88 21.88 3.99
CA ASN A 318 -29.89 22.09 5.44
C ASN A 318 -30.21 20.77 6.16
N ILE A 319 -29.28 20.32 7.00
CA ILE A 319 -29.59 19.32 8.03
C ILE A 319 -30.59 19.94 9.00
N ALA A 320 -31.57 19.17 9.44
CA ALA A 320 -32.51 19.59 10.49
C ALA A 320 -31.72 20.10 11.72
N SER A 321 -32.19 21.20 12.31
CA SER A 321 -31.41 21.96 13.31
C SER A 321 -30.97 21.11 14.51
N ASP A 322 -31.80 20.15 14.89
CA ASP A 322 -31.58 19.18 15.98
C ASP A 322 -30.47 18.15 15.67
N ILE A 323 -30.43 17.63 14.44
CA ILE A 323 -29.36 16.72 14.00
C ILE A 323 -28.03 17.46 13.91
N ALA A 324 -28.04 18.71 13.42
CA ALA A 324 -26.85 19.54 13.33
C ALA A 324 -26.24 19.84 14.71
N GLU A 325 -27.08 20.14 15.71
CA GLU A 325 -26.67 20.37 17.09
C GLU A 325 -26.05 19.11 17.71
N THR A 326 -26.70 17.96 17.55
CA THR A 326 -26.18 16.67 18.03
C THR A 326 -24.84 16.30 17.37
N LEU A 327 -24.66 16.60 16.09
CA LEU A 327 -23.39 16.42 15.37
C LEU A 327 -22.25 17.25 15.98
N VAL A 328 -22.55 18.48 16.39
CA VAL A 328 -21.60 19.37 17.05
C VAL A 328 -21.20 18.81 18.41
N GLU A 329 -22.17 18.34 19.20
CA GLU A 329 -21.91 17.70 20.50
C GLU A 329 -21.01 16.46 20.34
N ILE A 330 -21.27 15.59 19.36
CA ILE A 330 -20.44 14.40 19.11
C ILE A 330 -19.01 14.81 18.76
N ARG A 331 -18.81 15.84 17.93
CA ARG A 331 -17.45 16.33 17.58
C ARG A 331 -16.74 16.92 18.78
N GLN A 332 -17.44 17.68 19.61
CA GLN A 332 -16.90 18.23 20.84
C GLN A 332 -16.51 17.10 21.80
N ALA A 333 -17.37 16.09 21.94
CA ALA A 333 -17.11 14.92 22.76
C ALA A 333 -15.85 14.19 22.30
N ILE A 334 -15.71 13.89 21.00
CA ILE A 334 -14.53 13.22 20.44
C ILE A 334 -13.22 13.97 20.75
N ARG A 335 -13.25 15.30 20.88
CA ARG A 335 -12.06 16.12 21.15
C ARG A 335 -11.72 16.25 22.64
N ALA A 336 -12.65 15.91 23.53
CA ALA A 336 -12.47 16.01 24.97
C ALA A 336 -11.49 14.96 25.53
N LYS A 337 -10.90 15.22 26.69
CA LYS A 337 -10.01 14.24 27.36
C LYS A 337 -10.77 12.99 27.83
N ASN A 338 -12.01 13.17 28.28
CA ASN A 338 -12.94 12.13 28.74
C ASN A 338 -13.95 11.71 27.65
N TYR A 339 -13.54 11.74 26.38
CA TYR A 339 -14.43 11.53 25.23
C TYR A 339 -15.29 10.25 25.31
N LYS A 340 -14.79 9.18 25.93
CA LYS A 340 -15.53 7.90 26.03
C LYS A 340 -16.80 8.03 26.86
N ASP A 341 -16.70 8.67 28.02
CA ASP A 341 -17.83 8.84 28.93
C ASP A 341 -18.86 9.81 28.32
N GLN A 342 -18.38 10.86 27.66
CA GLN A 342 -19.25 11.79 26.93
C GLN A 342 -19.99 11.11 25.77
N LEU A 343 -19.33 10.27 24.98
CA LEU A 343 -19.99 9.51 23.91
C LEU A 343 -21.04 8.53 24.45
N ILE A 344 -20.76 7.85 25.57
CA ILE A 344 -21.75 6.96 26.22
C ILE A 344 -22.94 7.77 26.75
N GLY A 345 -22.70 8.94 27.37
CA GLY A 345 -23.77 9.82 27.84
C GLY A 345 -24.62 10.43 26.71
N LEU A 346 -24.03 10.69 25.53
CA LEU A 346 -24.79 11.05 24.34
C LEU A 346 -25.63 9.86 23.84
N TYR A 347 -25.09 8.65 23.93
CA TYR A 347 -25.78 7.43 23.48
C TYR A 347 -26.97 7.03 24.37
N SER A 348 -27.04 7.50 25.61
CA SER A 348 -28.21 7.27 26.46
C SER A 348 -29.42 8.13 26.12
N ARG A 349 -29.30 9.12 25.23
CA ARG A 349 -30.43 9.96 24.79
C ARG A 349 -31.30 9.22 23.76
N GLU A 350 -32.52 9.70 23.56
CA GLU A 350 -33.31 9.30 22.39
C GLU A 350 -32.63 9.86 21.12
N LEU A 351 -32.35 8.97 20.17
CA LEU A 351 -31.60 9.29 18.94
C LEU A 351 -32.37 8.73 17.76
N SER A 352 -32.31 9.42 16.62
CA SER A 352 -32.78 8.85 15.36
C SER A 352 -31.96 7.60 14.98
N PRO A 353 -32.51 6.65 14.20
CA PRO A 353 -31.79 5.44 13.80
C PRO A 353 -30.44 5.74 13.11
N ALA A 354 -30.37 6.82 12.32
CA ALA A 354 -29.14 7.26 11.66
C ALA A 354 -28.06 7.71 12.65
N LEU A 355 -28.44 8.51 13.66
CA LEU A 355 -27.55 9.01 14.69
C LEU A 355 -27.10 7.91 15.65
N GLU A 356 -28.00 7.01 16.02
CA GLU A 356 -27.67 5.82 16.81
C GLU A 356 -26.57 5.00 16.14
N ARG A 357 -26.77 4.64 14.88
CA ARG A 357 -25.82 3.83 14.10
C ARG A 357 -24.44 4.49 14.01
N LEU A 358 -24.42 5.81 13.80
CA LEU A 358 -23.19 6.60 13.73
C LEU A 358 -22.48 6.71 15.09
N LEU A 359 -23.22 6.97 16.16
CA LEU A 359 -22.67 7.14 17.50
C LEU A 359 -22.18 5.80 18.07
N LEU A 360 -22.92 4.71 17.86
CA LEU A 360 -22.50 3.37 18.23
C LEU A 360 -21.18 3.01 17.53
N TRP A 361 -21.07 3.25 16.22
CA TRP A 361 -19.83 3.02 15.50
C TRP A 361 -18.66 3.82 16.08
N THR A 362 -18.89 5.08 16.46
CA THR A 362 -17.89 5.95 17.10
C THR A 362 -17.43 5.38 18.44
N ILE A 363 -18.35 4.82 19.23
CA ILE A 363 -18.06 4.16 20.50
C ILE A 363 -17.28 2.84 20.28
N LEU A 364 -17.66 2.03 19.29
CA LEU A 364 -16.97 0.79 18.94
C LEU A 364 -15.52 1.00 18.46
N ARG A 365 -15.20 2.21 17.99
CA ARG A 365 -13.85 2.66 17.65
C ARG A 365 -13.05 3.20 18.85
N SER A 366 -13.62 3.14 20.05
CA SER A 366 -13.02 3.62 21.29
C SER A 366 -12.58 2.46 22.20
N LYS A 367 -11.50 2.65 22.96
CA LYS A 367 -11.02 1.64 23.92
C LYS A 367 -11.72 1.81 25.27
N LEU A 368 -12.87 1.15 25.46
CA LEU A 368 -13.63 1.24 26.72
C LEU A 368 -12.97 0.45 27.86
N THR A 369 -13.15 0.93 29.10
CA THR A 369 -12.94 0.14 30.32
C THR A 369 -14.09 -0.85 30.51
N GLU A 370 -13.93 -1.78 31.45
CA GLU A 370 -14.98 -2.75 31.78
C GLU A 370 -16.22 -2.09 32.37
N THR A 371 -16.04 -1.08 33.22
CA THR A 371 -17.12 -0.27 33.77
C THR A 371 -17.90 0.47 32.68
N GLN A 372 -17.19 1.09 31.73
CA GLN A 372 -17.80 1.77 30.57
C GLN A 372 -18.56 0.80 29.67
N LEU A 373 -18.01 -0.39 29.41
CA LEU A 373 -18.68 -1.42 28.61
C LEU A 373 -19.96 -1.94 29.30
N ASN A 374 -19.93 -2.12 30.62
CA ASN A 374 -21.11 -2.54 31.37
C ASN A 374 -22.21 -1.48 31.34
N CYS A 375 -21.85 -0.20 31.53
CA CYS A 375 -22.76 0.93 31.42
C CYS A 375 -23.41 0.99 30.03
N LEU A 376 -22.62 0.89 28.96
CA LEU A 376 -23.14 0.89 27.59
C LEU A 376 -24.12 -0.27 27.34
N ASN A 377 -23.80 -1.48 27.81
CA ASN A 377 -24.68 -2.63 27.67
C ASN A 377 -26.00 -2.48 28.45
N GLN A 378 -25.98 -1.84 29.62
CA GLN A 378 -27.20 -1.53 30.37
C GLN A 378 -28.10 -0.57 29.59
N ILE A 379 -27.53 0.48 28.99
CA ILE A 379 -28.27 1.43 28.15
C ILE A 379 -28.93 0.69 26.97
N ILE A 380 -28.17 -0.15 26.26
CA ILE A 380 -28.67 -0.93 25.11
C ILE A 380 -29.84 -1.84 25.51
N GLN A 381 -29.74 -2.51 26.65
CA GLN A 381 -30.79 -3.39 27.17
C GLN A 381 -32.03 -2.62 27.60
N GLN A 382 -31.86 -1.53 28.35
CA GLN A 382 -32.97 -0.69 28.83
C GLN A 382 -33.77 -0.09 27.67
N GLN A 383 -33.06 0.36 26.63
CA GLN A 383 -33.67 0.99 25.45
C GLN A 383 -34.03 -0.01 24.35
N LYS A 384 -33.82 -1.32 24.58
CA LYS A 384 -34.11 -2.41 23.63
C LYS A 384 -33.56 -2.18 22.22
N ARG A 385 -32.38 -1.55 22.08
CA ARG A 385 -31.80 -1.17 20.78
C ARG A 385 -31.45 -2.39 19.90
N PHE A 386 -30.84 -3.42 20.50
CA PHE A 386 -30.60 -4.72 19.85
C PHE A 386 -30.40 -5.82 20.89
N GLU A 387 -30.69 -7.07 20.52
CA GLU A 387 -30.76 -8.22 21.45
C GLU A 387 -29.39 -8.67 21.99
N ARG A 388 -28.32 -8.44 21.22
CA ARG A 388 -26.99 -8.94 21.51
C ARG A 388 -26.22 -8.03 22.48
N LYS A 389 -25.62 -8.60 23.54
CA LYS A 389 -24.66 -7.90 24.40
C LYS A 389 -23.31 -7.66 23.69
N LEU A 390 -22.76 -6.46 23.81
CA LEU A 390 -21.43 -6.11 23.29
C LEU A 390 -20.32 -6.76 24.12
N ILE A 391 -19.32 -7.31 23.45
CA ILE A 391 -18.12 -7.90 24.06
C ILE A 391 -16.85 -7.16 23.62
N ARG A 392 -15.74 -7.33 24.34
CA ARG A 392 -14.46 -6.67 24.00
C ARG A 392 -13.99 -6.93 22.55
N ALA A 393 -14.34 -8.09 21.97
CA ALA A 393 -13.99 -8.43 20.59
C ALA A 393 -14.74 -7.60 19.52
N ASP A 394 -15.84 -6.95 19.90
CA ASP A 394 -16.60 -6.09 18.98
C ASP A 394 -15.92 -4.75 18.72
N PHE A 395 -15.03 -4.34 19.64
CA PHE A 395 -14.31 -3.08 19.59
C PHE A 395 -13.06 -3.19 18.72
N GLN A 396 -12.87 -2.17 17.89
CA GLN A 396 -11.69 -2.02 17.05
C GLN A 396 -11.08 -0.64 17.34
N PRO A 397 -10.41 -0.49 18.49
CA PRO A 397 -10.03 0.81 19.02
C PRO A 397 -8.94 1.47 18.17
N ILE A 398 -9.09 2.77 17.94
CA ILE A 398 -8.12 3.60 17.22
C ILE A 398 -7.70 4.79 18.09
N LYS A 399 -6.65 5.51 17.66
CA LYS A 399 -6.24 6.76 18.30
C LYS A 399 -7.33 7.82 18.16
N GLN A 400 -7.51 8.67 19.17
CA GLN A 400 -8.50 9.75 19.18
C GLN A 400 -8.41 10.68 17.94
N SER A 401 -7.20 11.05 17.52
CA SER A 401 -7.01 11.86 16.31
C SER A 401 -7.47 11.14 15.03
N SER A 402 -7.26 9.82 14.97
CA SER A 402 -7.77 8.99 13.88
C SER A 402 -9.29 8.88 13.92
N LEU A 403 -9.89 8.74 15.11
CA LEU A 403 -11.34 8.73 15.29
C LEU A 403 -11.98 10.03 14.80
N ASN A 404 -11.45 11.19 15.23
CA ASN A 404 -11.92 12.49 14.79
C ASN A 404 -11.83 12.66 13.26
N THR A 405 -10.73 12.18 12.67
CA THR A 405 -10.54 12.21 11.21
C THR A 405 -11.57 11.33 10.51
N MET A 406 -11.71 10.07 10.93
CA MET A 406 -12.60 9.10 10.29
C MET A 406 -14.08 9.49 10.43
N PHE A 407 -14.47 9.98 11.61
CA PHE A 407 -15.82 10.51 11.83
C PHE A 407 -16.11 11.68 10.86
N SER A 408 -15.19 12.63 10.76
CA SER A 408 -15.36 13.81 9.88
C SER A 408 -15.39 13.47 8.39
N GLN A 409 -14.91 12.30 7.97
CA GLN A 409 -14.84 11.92 6.56
C GLN A 409 -16.21 11.61 5.94
N PHE A 410 -17.17 11.08 6.72
CA PHE A 410 -18.45 10.61 6.17
C PHE A 410 -19.68 10.91 7.05
N ALA A 411 -19.50 11.34 8.31
CA ALA A 411 -20.62 11.52 9.25
C ALA A 411 -21.70 12.49 8.75
N ILE A 412 -21.30 13.61 8.13
CA ILE A 412 -22.25 14.58 7.57
C ILE A 412 -22.99 13.95 6.40
N ASP A 413 -22.26 13.36 5.45
CA ASP A 413 -22.85 12.82 4.21
C ASP A 413 -23.81 11.65 4.55
N TRP A 414 -23.47 10.84 5.56
CA TRP A 414 -24.34 9.78 6.07
C TRP A 414 -25.65 10.33 6.62
N LEU A 415 -25.57 11.34 7.50
CA LEU A 415 -26.77 11.92 8.13
C LEU A 415 -27.65 12.64 7.09
N MET A 416 -27.05 13.34 6.14
CA MET A 416 -27.77 13.94 5.01
C MET A 416 -28.51 12.88 4.18
N ALA A 417 -27.82 11.81 3.80
CA ALA A 417 -28.38 10.79 2.93
C ALA A 417 -29.50 9.96 3.60
N THR A 418 -29.60 10.02 4.92
CA THR A 418 -30.51 9.20 5.72
C THR A 418 -31.56 10.00 6.51
N GLN A 419 -31.56 11.34 6.40
CA GLN A 419 -32.28 12.26 7.28
C GLN A 419 -33.80 12.01 7.36
N ASP A 420 -34.39 11.49 6.27
CA ASP A 420 -35.84 11.24 6.16
C ASP A 420 -36.14 9.83 5.64
N ARG A 421 -35.20 8.90 5.80
CA ARG A 421 -35.30 7.54 5.27
C ARG A 421 -35.34 6.52 6.39
N ASP A 422 -36.20 5.51 6.26
CA ASP A 422 -36.17 4.36 7.14
C ASP A 422 -35.00 3.43 6.76
N ILE A 423 -33.82 3.71 7.32
CA ILE A 423 -32.60 2.93 7.09
C ILE A 423 -32.79 1.45 7.43
N SER A 424 -33.72 1.13 8.34
CA SER A 424 -33.95 -0.26 8.77
C SER A 424 -34.66 -1.11 7.71
N SER A 425 -35.27 -0.50 6.69
CA SER A 425 -35.89 -1.18 5.55
C SER A 425 -35.04 -1.19 4.28
N PHE A 426 -33.81 -0.67 4.31
CA PHE A 426 -32.92 -0.62 3.14
C PHE A 426 -32.52 -2.02 2.66
N SER A 427 -32.60 -2.22 1.34
CA SER A 427 -32.00 -3.34 0.62
C SER A 427 -30.50 -3.13 0.39
N ASN A 428 -29.82 -4.16 -0.13
CA ASN A 428 -28.41 -4.02 -0.53
C ASN A 428 -28.22 -2.95 -1.61
N ALA A 429 -29.14 -2.87 -2.58
CA ALA A 429 -29.12 -1.86 -3.64
C ALA A 429 -29.25 -0.44 -3.07
N ASP A 430 -30.15 -0.21 -2.11
CA ASP A 430 -30.33 1.11 -1.49
C ASP A 430 -29.06 1.59 -0.78
N PHE A 431 -28.35 0.68 -0.12
CA PHE A 431 -27.04 0.98 0.48
C PHE A 431 -25.96 1.21 -0.58
N GLU A 432 -25.91 0.41 -1.65
CA GLU A 432 -24.96 0.57 -2.76
C GLU A 432 -25.12 1.93 -3.44
N ASP A 433 -26.35 2.32 -3.75
CA ASP A 433 -26.66 3.60 -4.38
C ASP A 433 -26.29 4.77 -3.47
N MET A 434 -26.70 4.73 -2.19
CA MET A 434 -26.36 5.77 -1.22
C MET A 434 -24.85 5.92 -1.03
N TYR A 435 -24.12 4.81 -0.88
CA TYR A 435 -22.67 4.87 -0.73
C TYR A 435 -21.99 5.32 -2.03
N GLY A 436 -22.52 4.94 -3.19
CA GLY A 436 -22.11 5.43 -4.50
C GLY A 436 -22.22 6.96 -4.60
N GLU A 437 -23.37 7.53 -4.22
CA GLU A 437 -23.59 8.98 -4.17
C GLU A 437 -22.61 9.68 -3.21
N MET A 438 -22.45 9.15 -1.98
CA MET A 438 -21.51 9.71 -1.00
C MET A 438 -20.06 9.71 -1.53
N LEU A 439 -19.68 8.67 -2.27
CA LEU A 439 -18.37 8.61 -2.92
C LEU A 439 -18.28 9.67 -4.02
N LEU A 440 -19.28 9.79 -4.89
CA LEU A 440 -19.32 10.78 -5.98
C LEU A 440 -19.18 12.22 -5.48
N LEU A 441 -19.72 12.54 -4.31
CA LEU A 441 -19.62 13.86 -3.68
C LEU A 441 -18.20 14.22 -3.19
N LYS A 442 -17.30 13.26 -3.02
CA LYS A 442 -15.90 13.53 -2.60
C LYS A 442 -14.94 13.63 -3.77
N LYS A 443 -13.81 14.33 -3.52
CA LYS A 443 -12.67 14.35 -4.44
C LYS A 443 -12.18 12.92 -4.67
N GLU A 444 -11.91 12.58 -5.92
CA GLU A 444 -11.43 11.27 -6.36
C GLU A 444 -10.28 10.72 -5.51
N THR A 445 -9.27 11.54 -5.20
CA THR A 445 -8.12 11.15 -4.39
C THR A 445 -8.46 10.71 -2.96
N THR A 446 -9.65 11.04 -2.48
CA THR A 446 -10.12 10.73 -1.12
C THR A 446 -11.15 9.61 -1.06
N ARG A 447 -11.75 9.23 -2.20
CA ARG A 447 -12.82 8.23 -2.27
C ARG A 447 -12.36 6.85 -1.84
N GLU A 448 -11.16 6.37 -2.20
CA GLU A 448 -10.66 5.06 -1.70
C GLU A 448 -10.59 5.02 -0.17
N THR A 449 -10.16 6.13 0.44
CA THR A 449 -10.12 6.21 1.89
C THR A 449 -11.54 6.21 2.45
N LEU A 450 -12.45 7.00 1.89
CA LEU A 450 -13.85 7.03 2.28
C LEU A 450 -14.51 5.65 2.14
N GLN A 451 -14.35 4.96 1.00
CA GLN A 451 -14.88 3.63 0.72
C GLN A 451 -14.46 2.61 1.79
N LYS A 452 -13.17 2.56 2.15
CA LYS A 452 -12.70 1.71 3.26
C LYS A 452 -13.39 2.04 4.59
N ARG A 453 -13.69 3.32 4.84
CA ARG A 453 -14.42 3.74 6.06
C ARG A 453 -15.89 3.37 5.99
N LEU A 454 -16.53 3.52 4.83
CA LEU A 454 -17.90 3.09 4.60
C LEU A 454 -18.02 1.57 4.74
N GLN A 455 -17.05 0.79 4.25
CA GLN A 455 -17.01 -0.67 4.40
C GLN A 455 -16.83 -1.10 5.85
N GLU A 456 -15.92 -0.45 6.55
CA GLU A 456 -15.75 -0.62 8.00
C GLU A 456 -17.01 -0.24 8.81
N PHE A 457 -17.71 0.82 8.40
CA PHE A 457 -18.95 1.27 9.01
C PHE A 457 -20.09 0.31 8.73
N HIS A 458 -20.30 -0.05 7.46
CA HIS A 458 -21.35 -0.94 6.98
C HIS A 458 -21.22 -2.34 7.56
N HIS A 459 -19.99 -2.85 7.73
CA HIS A 459 -19.77 -4.11 8.43
C HIS A 459 -20.37 -4.11 9.85
N LYS A 460 -20.37 -2.96 10.55
CA LYS A 460 -21.05 -2.85 11.85
C LYS A 460 -22.57 -2.77 11.72
N GLN A 461 -23.08 -2.23 10.61
CA GLN A 461 -24.52 -2.24 10.31
C GLN A 461 -25.05 -3.66 10.14
N THR A 462 -24.34 -4.50 9.38
CA THR A 462 -24.69 -5.92 9.22
C THR A 462 -24.66 -6.67 10.55
N LEU A 463 -23.70 -6.37 11.43
CA LEU A 463 -23.51 -7.10 12.69
C LEU A 463 -24.53 -6.73 13.79
N PHE A 464 -24.96 -5.48 13.87
CA PHE A 464 -25.76 -4.98 15.00
C PHE A 464 -27.17 -4.53 14.62
N PHE A 465 -27.42 -4.27 13.34
CA PHE A 465 -28.68 -3.69 12.87
C PHE A 465 -29.31 -4.47 11.72
N ASN A 466 -28.91 -5.75 11.53
CA ASN A 466 -29.42 -6.65 10.51
C ASN A 466 -29.43 -6.08 9.07
N ALA A 467 -28.53 -5.14 8.77
CA ALA A 467 -28.42 -4.60 7.40
C ALA A 467 -27.94 -5.70 6.44
N PRO A 468 -28.41 -5.72 5.17
CA PRO A 468 -27.93 -6.67 4.17
C PRO A 468 -26.43 -6.50 3.91
N THR A 469 -25.79 -7.53 3.38
CA THR A 469 -24.37 -7.46 2.99
C THR A 469 -24.22 -6.67 1.69
N VAL A 470 -23.29 -5.72 1.67
CA VAL A 470 -22.97 -4.92 0.48
C VAL A 470 -21.53 -5.15 0.05
N ASP A 471 -21.30 -5.36 -1.24
CA ASP A 471 -19.96 -5.42 -1.83
C ASP A 471 -19.51 -4.04 -2.31
N LEU A 472 -18.99 -3.25 -1.36
CA LEU A 472 -18.41 -1.95 -1.67
C LEU A 472 -17.16 -2.04 -2.53
N ASP A 473 -16.46 -3.19 -2.61
CA ASP A 473 -15.27 -3.35 -3.45
C ASP A 473 -15.65 -3.41 -4.95
N SER A 474 -16.91 -3.71 -5.29
CA SER A 474 -17.40 -3.61 -6.66
C SER A 474 -17.62 -2.16 -7.14
N LEU A 475 -17.78 -1.22 -6.21
CA LEU A 475 -17.90 0.22 -6.49
C LEU A 475 -16.54 0.88 -6.83
N ILE A 476 -15.49 0.09 -7.10
CA ILE A 476 -14.12 0.58 -7.26
C ILE A 476 -14.03 1.65 -8.34
N GLN A 477 -13.60 2.80 -7.86
CA GLN A 477 -13.08 3.88 -8.65
C GLN A 477 -11.67 3.57 -9.14
N VAL A 478 -11.43 4.00 -10.37
CA VAL A 478 -10.14 3.87 -11.04
C VAL A 478 -9.00 4.53 -10.26
N LYS A 479 -7.90 3.81 -10.04
CA LYS A 479 -6.71 4.35 -9.38
C LYS A 479 -5.84 5.09 -10.39
N ILE A 480 -5.89 6.41 -10.33
CA ILE A 480 -5.02 7.28 -11.14
C ILE A 480 -3.77 7.65 -10.33
N CYS A 481 -2.60 7.22 -10.79
CA CYS A 481 -1.33 7.63 -10.20
C CYS A 481 -0.81 8.92 -10.84
N ARG A 482 -0.21 9.79 -10.02
CA ARG A 482 0.51 10.97 -10.53
C ARG A 482 1.93 10.56 -10.86
N THR A 483 2.32 10.75 -12.11
CA THR A 483 3.64 10.37 -12.64
C THR A 483 4.58 11.55 -12.84
N ALA A 484 4.18 12.76 -12.43
CA ALA A 484 4.99 13.96 -12.57
C ALA A 484 6.28 13.87 -11.74
N LEU A 485 7.41 14.13 -12.39
CA LEU A 485 8.75 14.11 -11.78
C LEU A 485 9.26 15.54 -11.61
N ILE A 486 10.03 15.77 -10.55
CA ILE A 486 10.77 17.03 -10.35
C ILE A 486 12.15 16.84 -10.97
N SER A 487 12.48 17.63 -12.00
CA SER A 487 13.80 17.58 -12.61
C SER A 487 14.87 18.19 -11.72
N PRO A 488 16.15 17.78 -11.87
CA PRO A 488 17.25 18.44 -11.19
C PRO A 488 17.29 19.95 -11.46
N HIS A 489 16.97 20.37 -12.68
CA HIS A 489 16.93 21.78 -13.07
C HIS A 489 15.87 22.56 -12.28
N ILE A 490 14.63 22.05 -12.21
CA ILE A 490 13.55 22.68 -11.42
C ILE A 490 13.94 22.75 -9.94
N PHE A 491 14.52 21.67 -9.41
CA PHE A 491 14.96 21.62 -8.03
C PHE A 491 16.00 22.71 -7.73
N TYR A 492 17.04 22.85 -8.56
CA TYR A 492 18.08 23.87 -8.36
C TYR A 492 17.56 25.28 -8.53
N HIS A 493 16.74 25.53 -9.55
CA HIS A 493 16.12 26.84 -9.73
C HIS A 493 15.22 27.20 -8.54
N THR A 494 14.53 26.22 -7.94
CA THR A 494 13.74 26.45 -6.72
C THR A 494 14.64 26.89 -5.55
N LEU A 495 15.83 26.29 -5.40
CA LEU A 495 16.78 26.70 -4.37
C LEU A 495 17.32 28.12 -4.61
N GLU A 496 17.62 28.47 -5.85
CA GLU A 496 18.06 29.82 -6.25
C GLU A 496 16.97 30.87 -6.00
N GLN A 497 15.72 30.58 -6.40
CA GLN A 497 14.59 31.46 -6.14
C GLN A 497 14.34 31.64 -4.63
N LEU A 498 14.51 30.58 -3.82
CA LEU A 498 14.40 30.68 -2.36
C LEU A 498 15.44 31.65 -1.78
N GLU A 499 16.66 31.67 -2.31
CA GLU A 499 17.70 32.61 -1.89
C GLU A 499 17.31 34.06 -2.23
N ASN A 500 16.72 34.29 -3.39
CA ASN A 500 16.31 35.60 -3.90
C ASN A 500 14.96 36.11 -3.34
N THR A 501 14.15 35.25 -2.72
CA THR A 501 12.81 35.60 -2.21
C THR A 501 12.88 36.65 -1.10
N GLN A 502 12.13 37.74 -1.22
CA GLN A 502 12.00 38.75 -0.15
C GLN A 502 11.06 38.22 0.97
N ASP A 503 11.05 38.85 2.14
CA ASP A 503 10.14 38.52 3.26
C ASP A 503 10.39 37.19 4.03
N ILE A 504 11.48 36.47 3.74
CA ILE A 504 11.90 35.29 4.52
C ILE A 504 13.25 35.56 5.18
N SER A 505 13.36 35.29 6.49
CA SER A 505 14.61 35.45 7.22
C SER A 505 15.72 34.55 6.66
N ILE A 506 16.97 35.01 6.74
CA ILE A 506 18.14 34.23 6.28
C ILE A 506 18.20 32.86 6.99
N GLN A 507 17.82 32.81 8.28
CA GLN A 507 17.80 31.57 9.05
C GLN A 507 16.75 30.59 8.49
N ASP A 508 15.55 31.07 8.20
CA ASP A 508 14.47 30.24 7.66
C ASP A 508 14.77 29.75 6.24
N LYS A 509 15.36 30.61 5.39
CA LYS A 509 15.85 30.23 4.05
C LYS A 509 16.83 29.06 4.14
N ASN A 510 17.82 29.14 5.04
CA ASN A 510 18.79 28.06 5.25
C ASN A 510 18.11 26.76 5.72
N ILE A 511 17.11 26.85 6.60
CA ILE A 511 16.34 25.68 7.06
C ILE A 511 15.54 25.07 5.90
N PHE A 512 14.83 25.89 5.12
CA PHE A 512 14.05 25.42 3.97
C PHE A 512 14.94 24.77 2.91
N LYS A 513 16.11 25.35 2.61
CA LYS A 513 17.11 24.76 1.71
C LYS A 513 17.49 23.35 2.16
N LEU A 514 17.80 23.16 3.44
CA LEU A 514 18.10 21.83 3.98
C LEU A 514 16.91 20.87 3.93
N ILE A 515 15.69 21.34 4.22
CA ILE A 515 14.46 20.53 4.12
C ILE A 515 14.25 20.06 2.68
N PHE A 516 14.41 20.94 1.70
CA PHE A 516 14.25 20.63 0.28
C PHE A 516 15.33 19.66 -0.21
N ILE A 517 16.60 19.86 0.16
CA ILE A 517 17.70 18.94 -0.12
C ILE A 517 17.39 17.54 0.43
N LEU A 518 16.97 17.43 1.69
CA LEU A 518 16.62 16.15 2.30
C LEU A 518 15.39 15.51 1.65
N GLY A 519 14.40 16.30 1.23
CA GLY A 519 13.24 15.79 0.49
C GLY A 519 13.64 15.23 -0.88
N PHE A 520 14.44 15.97 -1.64
CA PHE A 520 14.80 15.64 -3.02
C PHE A 520 15.88 14.54 -3.12
N ARG A 521 16.96 14.64 -2.35
CA ARG A 521 18.08 13.67 -2.39
C ARG A 521 17.78 12.38 -1.64
N VAL A 522 17.15 12.51 -0.48
CA VAL A 522 17.02 11.42 0.49
C VAL A 522 15.62 10.80 0.47
N GLY A 523 14.64 11.50 -0.12
CA GLY A 523 13.25 11.02 -0.16
C GLY A 523 12.58 11.03 1.21
N LEU A 524 13.01 11.90 2.13
CA LEU A 524 12.39 11.98 3.46
C LEU A 524 10.99 12.56 3.36
N ARG A 525 10.04 11.92 4.07
CA ARG A 525 8.70 12.50 4.24
C ARG A 525 8.81 13.78 5.07
N ILE A 526 8.00 14.79 4.78
CA ILE A 526 8.03 16.07 5.51
C ILE A 526 7.99 15.89 7.04
N ASN A 527 7.11 15.00 7.53
CA ASN A 527 6.99 14.69 8.95
C ASN A 527 8.15 13.86 9.53
N GLU A 528 8.99 13.25 8.71
CA GLU A 528 10.26 12.67 9.14
C GLU A 528 11.31 13.77 9.25
N THR A 529 11.42 14.63 8.24
CA THR A 529 12.36 15.76 8.19
C THR A 529 12.17 16.73 9.35
N LEU A 530 10.94 17.17 9.62
CA LEU A 530 10.63 18.12 10.70
C LEU A 530 10.86 17.55 12.11
N ASN A 531 11.01 16.22 12.24
CA ASN A 531 11.16 15.54 13.52
C ASN A 531 12.58 14.97 13.71
N ILE A 532 13.57 15.45 12.95
CA ILE A 532 14.98 15.09 13.13
C ILE A 532 15.51 15.81 14.38
N PHE A 533 16.04 15.05 15.34
CA PHE A 533 16.79 15.61 16.46
C PHE A 533 18.30 15.49 16.24
N VAL A 534 19.08 16.38 16.88
CA VAL A 534 20.56 16.32 16.81
C VAL A 534 21.11 14.96 17.28
N ARG A 535 20.46 14.30 18.25
CA ARG A 535 20.83 12.96 18.73
C ARG A 535 20.56 11.83 17.72
N ASP A 536 19.83 12.11 16.65
CA ASP A 536 19.53 11.15 15.59
C ASP A 536 20.62 11.16 14.51
N LEU A 537 21.54 12.13 14.58
CA LEU A 537 22.67 12.29 13.67
C LEU A 537 23.93 11.70 14.28
N PHE A 538 24.56 10.80 13.54
CA PHE A 538 25.96 10.44 13.73
C PHE A 538 26.80 11.22 12.72
N ILE A 539 27.76 12.00 13.20
CA ILE A 539 28.62 12.87 12.40
C ILE A 539 30.07 12.57 12.82
N SER A 540 30.85 12.00 11.90
CA SER A 540 32.31 11.90 11.98
C SER A 540 32.96 12.74 10.86
N GLU A 541 34.27 12.62 10.67
CA GLU A 541 34.97 13.22 9.52
C GLU A 541 34.44 12.64 8.22
N ASP A 542 34.44 11.31 8.09
CA ASP A 542 34.12 10.61 6.84
C ASP A 542 32.65 10.22 6.66
N ALA A 543 31.85 10.23 7.74
CA ALA A 543 30.49 9.71 7.70
C ALA A 543 29.47 10.63 8.36
N VAL A 544 28.37 10.84 7.64
CA VAL A 544 27.14 11.43 8.18
C VAL A 544 26.00 10.43 8.01
N ILE A 545 25.41 9.98 9.12
CA ILE A 545 24.32 8.99 9.13
C ILE A 545 23.14 9.54 9.94
N LEU A 546 21.95 9.53 9.33
CA LEU A 546 20.70 9.89 9.97
C LEU A 546 19.93 8.64 10.41
N THR A 547 19.53 8.58 11.68
CA THR A 547 18.71 7.50 12.24
C THR A 547 17.26 7.93 12.37
N ILE A 548 16.36 7.33 11.58
CA ILE A 548 14.92 7.54 11.70
C ILE A 548 14.36 6.58 12.75
N ARG A 549 13.74 7.12 13.82
CA ARG A 549 13.20 6.34 14.95
C ARG A 549 11.99 7.01 15.61
N ASN A 550 11.32 6.27 16.49
CA ASN A 550 10.31 6.82 17.41
C ASN A 550 10.91 7.89 18.33
N ASN A 551 10.12 8.92 18.62
CA ASN A 551 10.47 9.97 19.56
C ASN A 551 9.24 10.39 20.38
N ARG A 552 9.41 11.22 21.41
CA ARG A 552 8.32 11.69 22.28
C ARG A 552 7.17 12.35 21.53
N ASN A 553 7.44 12.92 20.35
CA ASN A 553 6.47 13.62 19.51
C ASN A 553 5.86 12.71 18.41
N LYS A 554 6.35 11.47 18.26
CA LYS A 554 5.98 10.56 17.17
C LYS A 554 6.21 9.08 17.53
N ASN A 555 5.10 8.36 17.67
CA ASN A 555 5.09 6.89 17.65
C ASN A 555 4.84 6.42 16.20
N GLN A 556 5.87 5.87 15.55
CA GLN A 556 5.77 5.15 14.28
C GLN A 556 4.87 3.91 14.46
N LYS A 557 4.18 3.54 13.39
CA LYS A 557 3.17 2.46 13.39
C LYS A 557 3.78 1.06 13.63
N SER A 558 5.09 0.86 13.43
CA SER A 558 5.78 -0.43 13.59
C SER A 558 7.30 -0.26 13.76
N TYR A 559 7.99 -1.29 14.31
CA TYR A 559 9.46 -1.35 14.43
C TYR A 559 10.17 -1.30 13.07
N SER A 560 9.52 -1.78 12.00
CA SER A 560 10.02 -1.72 10.62
C SER A 560 10.19 -0.32 10.04
N ALA A 561 9.69 0.73 10.73
CA ALA A 561 9.90 2.12 10.34
C ALA A 561 11.26 2.69 10.81
N TYR A 562 11.99 1.96 11.67
CA TYR A 562 13.36 2.29 12.06
C TYR A 562 14.33 2.05 10.91
N ARG A 563 15.15 3.05 10.56
CA ARG A 563 16.18 2.90 9.53
C ARG A 563 17.33 3.88 9.72
N LYS A 564 18.51 3.50 9.26
CA LYS A 564 19.69 4.36 9.18
C LYS A 564 19.94 4.73 7.73
N ILE A 565 20.20 6.00 7.47
CA ILE A 565 20.38 6.54 6.12
C ILE A 565 21.76 7.21 6.05
N PRO A 566 22.69 6.70 5.21
CA PRO A 566 24.01 7.29 5.05
C PRO A 566 23.94 8.53 4.14
N LEU A 567 23.80 9.71 4.74
CA LEU A 567 23.65 10.97 4.00
C LEU A 567 24.87 11.30 3.13
N HIS A 568 26.06 10.89 3.55
CA HIS A 568 27.31 11.10 2.81
C HIS A 568 27.38 10.41 1.43
N HIS A 569 26.54 9.40 1.18
CA HIS A 569 26.41 8.77 -0.15
C HIS A 569 25.34 9.42 -1.03
N LEU A 570 24.45 10.24 -0.45
CA LEU A 570 23.25 10.75 -1.11
C LEU A 570 23.32 12.25 -1.40
N LEU A 571 24.02 13.01 -0.55
CA LEU A 571 24.19 14.45 -0.70
C LEU A 571 25.44 14.76 -1.53
N LYS A 572 25.39 15.84 -2.31
CA LYS A 572 26.60 16.40 -2.93
C LYS A 572 27.55 16.95 -1.86
N ALA A 573 28.82 17.16 -2.22
CA ALA A 573 29.84 17.61 -1.28
C ALA A 573 29.49 18.94 -0.59
N ASP A 574 28.98 19.91 -1.35
CA ASP A 574 28.51 21.23 -0.88
C ASP A 574 27.24 21.13 -0.01
N GLU A 575 26.27 20.33 -0.46
CA GLU A 575 25.02 20.03 0.28
C GLU A 575 25.34 19.37 1.64
N LEU A 576 26.27 18.41 1.64
CA LEU A 576 26.72 17.69 2.83
C LEU A 576 27.48 18.61 3.79
N HIS A 577 28.38 19.44 3.28
CA HIS A 577 29.11 20.42 4.09
C HIS A 577 28.14 21.37 4.79
N THR A 578 27.20 21.94 4.04
CA THR A 578 26.17 22.84 4.58
C THR A 578 25.35 22.17 5.68
N PHE A 579 24.90 20.93 5.45
CA PHE A 579 24.14 20.16 6.45
C PHE A 579 24.97 19.85 7.70
N LYS A 580 26.25 19.50 7.54
CA LYS A 580 27.19 19.19 8.64
C LYS A 580 27.41 20.43 9.49
N THR A 581 27.72 21.57 8.88
CA THR A 581 27.93 22.86 9.56
C THR A 581 26.69 23.29 10.35
N TYR A 582 25.50 23.24 9.73
CA TYR A 582 24.25 23.56 10.43
C TYR A 582 24.01 22.64 11.64
N SER A 583 24.19 21.33 11.47
CA SER A 583 23.95 20.33 12.51
C SER A 583 24.92 20.47 13.68
N GLN A 584 26.20 20.74 13.41
CA GLN A 584 27.22 20.98 14.43
C GLN A 584 26.97 22.28 15.20
N ASN A 585 26.62 23.36 14.51
CA ASN A 585 26.23 24.63 15.14
C ASN A 585 25.03 24.45 16.07
N ARG A 586 24.00 23.72 15.62
CA ARG A 586 22.83 23.40 16.45
C ARG A 586 23.20 22.57 17.67
N LYS A 587 24.11 21.59 17.53
CA LYS A 587 24.63 20.78 18.64
C LYS A 587 25.37 21.64 19.66
N ARG A 588 26.18 22.61 19.21
CA ARG A 588 26.90 23.55 20.07
C ARG A 588 25.94 24.44 20.86
N LEU A 589 24.98 25.08 20.19
CA LEU A 589 23.97 25.93 20.83
C LEU A 589 23.13 25.19 21.88
N LEU A 590 22.79 23.92 21.63
CA LEU A 590 22.08 23.10 22.61
C LEU A 590 22.94 22.78 23.85
N LYS A 591 24.24 22.53 23.67
CA LYS A 591 25.18 22.33 24.79
C LYS A 591 25.37 23.60 25.61
N GLU A 592 25.51 24.75 24.95
CA GLU A 592 25.64 26.07 25.60
C GLU A 592 24.38 26.39 26.43
N ARG A 593 23.18 26.18 25.87
CA ARG A 593 21.92 26.35 26.63
C ARG A 593 21.81 25.42 27.83
N LEU A 594 22.24 24.16 27.70
CA LEU A 594 22.27 23.23 28.83
C LEU A 594 23.26 23.68 29.92
N CYS A 595 24.41 24.24 29.54
CA CYS A 595 25.36 24.83 30.49
C CYS A 595 24.76 26.06 31.18
N CYS A 596 24.14 26.99 30.45
CA CYS A 596 23.52 28.19 31.04
C CYS A 596 22.37 27.84 32.00
N ILE A 597 21.56 26.82 31.71
CA ILE A 597 20.49 26.35 32.60
C ILE A 597 21.08 25.71 33.87
N ASN A 598 22.17 24.96 33.75
CA ASN A 598 22.85 24.39 34.92
C ASN A 598 23.50 25.48 35.78
N ILE A 599 24.06 26.53 35.16
CA ILE A 599 24.61 27.69 35.88
C ILE A 599 23.48 28.44 36.61
N GLN A 600 22.34 28.73 35.96
CA GLN A 600 21.19 29.37 36.61
C GLN A 600 20.60 28.55 37.78
N LYS A 601 20.64 27.21 37.72
CA LYS A 601 20.27 26.35 38.85
C LYS A 601 21.29 26.34 40.01
N LEU A 602 22.55 26.61 39.71
CA LEU A 602 23.62 26.77 40.71
C LEU A 602 23.68 28.19 41.29
N SER A 603 23.06 29.18 40.63
CA SER A 603 23.03 30.58 41.06
C SER A 603 21.79 30.98 41.88
N SER A 604 20.84 30.08 42.14
CA SER A 604 19.73 30.33 43.06
C SER A 604 20.15 29.95 44.50
N PRO A 605 20.35 30.91 45.42
CA PRO A 605 20.66 30.60 46.81
C PRO A 605 19.39 30.10 47.49
N GLN A 606 19.29 28.79 47.71
CA GLN A 606 18.43 28.29 48.78
C GLN A 606 19.15 28.54 50.09
N SER A 607 18.70 29.60 50.76
CA SER A 607 18.84 29.81 52.19
C SER A 607 18.36 28.57 52.93
N ILE A 608 19.33 27.77 53.39
CA ILE A 608 19.14 26.81 54.47
C ILE A 608 19.23 27.62 55.76
N GLN A 609 18.08 27.88 56.37
CA GLN A 609 17.99 28.09 57.82
C GLN A 609 17.00 27.07 58.37
N ILE A 610 17.39 26.57 59.53
CA ILE A 610 16.85 25.47 60.35
C ILE A 610 15.37 25.65 60.66
#